data_AF-A0A126QLS5-F1
#
_entry.id   AF-A0A126QLS5-F1
#
_cell.length_a   1.000
_cell.length_b   1.000
_cell.length_c   1.000
_cell.angle_alpha   90.00
_cell.angle_beta   90.00
_cell.angle_gamma   90.00
#
_symmetry.space_group_name_H-M   'P 1'
#
loop_
_entity.id
_entity.type
_entity.pdbx_description
1 polymer ?
#
loop_
_entity_poly.entity_id
_entity_poly.type
_entity_poly.pdbx_seq_one_letter_code
_entity_poly.pdbx_strand_id
1 'polypeptide(L)'
;MKRHQYRITVEPMESTGSAPLSFEVNSYDDILMIIDRIRLRKDIAPGSAEALGLGLKLFGNELLQQKNNPLFAPLFPCFHEFMKLLKESQP
;
A
#
# COMPACT_ATOMS: atom_id res chain seq x y z
N MET A 1 -0.13 12.76 -15.65
CA MET A 1 -0.53 11.38 -15.28
C MET A 1 -1.77 11.46 -14.42
N LYS A 2 -2.76 10.58 -14.64
CA LYS A 2 -4.04 10.58 -13.91
C LYS A 2 -3.76 10.17 -12.45
N ARG A 3 -4.11 11.02 -11.49
CA ARG A 3 -4.10 10.66 -10.06
C ARG A 3 -5.43 9.98 -9.75
N HIS A 4 -5.37 8.87 -9.04
CA HIS A 4 -6.53 8.20 -8.48
C HIS A 4 -6.75 8.74 -7.07
N GLN A 5 -7.99 9.08 -6.72
CA GLN A 5 -8.36 9.53 -5.38
C GLN A 5 -9.16 8.42 -4.70
N TYR A 6 -8.77 8.10 -3.47
CA TYR A 6 -9.44 7.10 -2.66
C TYR A 6 -9.82 7.69 -1.31
N ARG A 7 -10.95 7.24 -0.77
CA ARG A 7 -11.28 7.39 0.65
C ARG A 7 -10.93 6.09 1.35
N ILE A 8 -10.15 6.18 2.41
CA ILE A 8 -9.81 5.05 3.27
C ILE A 8 -10.56 5.23 4.59
N THR A 9 -11.23 4.18 5.01
CA THR A 9 -11.97 4.14 6.28
C THR A 9 -11.50 2.93 7.07
N VAL A 10 -11.13 3.15 8.33
CA VAL A 10 -10.71 2.10 9.27
C VAL A 10 -11.73 2.06 10.40
N GLU A 11 -12.39 0.91 10.52
CA GLU A 11 -13.47 0.67 11.48
C GLU A 11 -13.07 -0.48 12.41
N PRO A 12 -13.13 -0.28 13.74
CA PRO A 12 -12.89 -1.36 14.68
C PRO A 12 -14.05 -2.36 14.63
N MET A 13 -13.73 -3.66 14.61
CA MET A 13 -14.73 -4.73 14.58
C MET A 13 -15.47 -4.87 15.92
N GLU A 14 -14.79 -4.54 17.02
CA GLU A 14 -15.39 -4.45 18.35
C GLU A 14 -15.63 -2.98 18.69
N SER A 15 -16.77 -2.69 19.32
CA SER A 15 -17.09 -1.34 19.74
C SER A 15 -16.16 -0.92 20.87
N THR A 16 -15.11 -0.18 20.53
CA THR A 16 -14.19 0.45 21.47
C THR A 16 -14.66 1.84 21.91
N GLY A 17 -15.85 2.27 21.47
CA GLY A 17 -16.36 3.64 21.63
C GLY A 17 -15.68 4.68 20.72
N SER A 18 -14.74 4.26 19.87
CA SER A 18 -14.03 5.14 18.93
C SER A 18 -14.79 5.25 17.61
N ALA A 19 -14.89 6.47 17.08
CA ALA A 19 -15.46 6.70 15.75
C ALA A 19 -14.53 6.15 14.64
N PRO A 20 -15.06 5.72 13.50
CA PRO A 20 -14.27 5.35 12.33
C PRO A 20 -13.28 6.45 11.93
N LEU A 21 -12.02 6.08 11.66
CA LEU A 21 -11.06 6.99 11.04
C LEU A 21 -11.32 7.00 9.53
N SER A 22 -11.57 8.18 8.95
CA SER A 22 -11.70 8.33 7.49
C SER A 22 -10.81 9.45 6.98
N PHE A 23 -10.09 9.20 5.88
CA PHE A 23 -9.24 10.18 5.22
C PHE A 23 -9.18 9.94 3.72
N GLU A 24 -8.75 10.96 2.96
CA GLU A 24 -8.60 10.89 1.52
C GLU A 24 -7.13 10.85 1.12
N VAL A 25 -6.80 10.05 0.11
CA VAL A 25 -5.44 9.91 -0.41
C VAL A 25 -5.42 10.01 -1.92
N ASN A 26 -4.36 10.64 -2.42
CA ASN A 26 -4.02 10.64 -3.83
C ASN A 26 -3.00 9.53 -4.10
N SER A 27 -3.27 8.68 -5.08
CA SER A 27 -2.37 7.65 -5.55
C SER A 27 -2.05 7.86 -7.03
N TYR A 28 -0.79 7.66 -7.40
CA TYR A 28 -0.38 7.63 -8.80
C TYR A 28 -0.72 6.31 -9.49
N ASP A 29 -0.97 5.27 -8.70
CA ASP A 29 -1.36 3.95 -9.21
C ASP A 29 -2.82 3.64 -8.87
N ASP A 30 -3.41 2.76 -9.69
CA ASP A 30 -4.70 2.16 -9.40
C ASP A 30 -4.56 1.08 -8.31
N ILE A 31 -4.97 1.42 -7.07
CA ILE A 31 -4.81 0.54 -5.90
C ILE A 31 -5.66 -0.72 -6.06
N LEU A 32 -6.88 -0.60 -6.59
CA LEU A 32 -7.79 -1.72 -6.75
C LEU A 32 -7.26 -2.71 -7.79
N MET A 33 -6.82 -2.21 -8.94
CA MET A 33 -6.18 -3.04 -9.96
C MET A 33 -4.92 -3.74 -9.44
N ILE A 34 -4.13 -3.08 -8.60
CA ILE A 34 -2.95 -3.70 -7.98
C ILE A 34 -3.34 -4.83 -7.03
N ILE A 35 -4.35 -4.63 -6.18
CA ILE A 35 -4.86 -5.68 -5.28
C ILE A 35 -5.34 -6.87 -6.10
N ASP A 36 -6.09 -6.65 -7.19
CA ASP A 36 -6.55 -7.72 -8.08
C ASP A 36 -5.38 -8.51 -8.67
N ARG A 37 -4.30 -7.85 -9.09
CA ARG A 37 -3.09 -8.54 -9.56
C ARG A 37 -2.41 -9.35 -8.47
N ILE A 38 -2.36 -8.84 -7.24
CA ILE A 38 -1.77 -9.56 -6.10
C ILE A 38 -2.62 -10.79 -5.75
N ARG A 39 -3.95 -10.72 -5.84
CA ARG A 39 -4.86 -11.87 -5.61
C ARG A 39 -4.59 -13.05 -6.53
N LEU A 40 -4.06 -12.81 -7.74
CA LEU A 40 -3.75 -13.86 -8.71
C LEU A 40 -2.43 -14.58 -8.42
N ARG A 41 -1.63 -14.09 -7.47
CA ARG A 41 -0.34 -14.66 -7.12
C ARG A 41 -0.48 -15.87 -6.21
N LYS A 42 0.24 -16.94 -6.55
CA LYS A 42 0.25 -18.19 -5.76
C LYS A 42 1.26 -18.16 -4.61
N ASP A 43 2.24 -17.25 -4.67
CA ASP A 43 3.29 -17.08 -3.67
C ASP A 43 2.91 -16.10 -2.55
N ILE A 44 1.74 -15.48 -2.63
CA ILE A 44 1.17 -14.63 -1.58
C ILE A 44 0.08 -15.41 -0.85
N ALA A 45 0.08 -15.33 0.47
CA ALA A 45 -0.90 -16.02 1.30
C ALA A 45 -2.35 -15.58 0.97
N PRO A 46 -3.32 -16.51 0.92
CA PRO A 46 -4.72 -16.17 0.74
C PRO A 46 -5.20 -15.12 1.75
N GLY A 47 -5.98 -14.14 1.29
CA GLY A 47 -6.50 -13.05 2.13
C GLY A 47 -5.49 -11.96 2.53
N SER A 48 -4.23 -12.04 2.08
CA SER A 48 -3.23 -11.00 2.36
C SER A 48 -3.18 -9.90 1.30
N ALA A 49 -3.83 -10.09 0.15
CA ALA A 49 -3.68 -9.23 -1.02
C ALA A 49 -4.17 -7.80 -0.79
N GLU A 50 -5.29 -7.65 -0.08
CA GLU A 50 -5.90 -6.37 0.27
C GLU A 50 -4.99 -5.56 1.19
N ALA A 51 -4.56 -6.17 2.30
CA ALA A 51 -3.69 -5.54 3.28
C ALA A 51 -2.32 -5.20 2.68
N LEU A 52 -1.73 -6.13 1.93
CA LEU A 52 -0.43 -5.93 1.27
C LEU A 52 -0.52 -4.84 0.19
N GLY A 53 -1.48 -4.94 -0.73
CA GLY A 53 -1.64 -3.99 -1.82
C GLY A 53 -1.95 -2.58 -1.33
N LEU A 54 -2.91 -2.44 -0.41
CA LEU A 54 -3.25 -1.15 0.17
C LEU A 54 -2.08 -0.59 0.98
N GLY A 55 -1.49 -1.39 1.88
CA GLY A 55 -0.40 -0.98 2.75
C GLY A 55 0.83 -0.52 1.97
N LEU A 56 1.26 -1.27 0.96
CA LEU A 56 2.37 -0.89 0.08
C LEU A 56 2.10 0.41 -0.65
N LYS A 57 0.86 0.65 -1.07
CA LYS A 57 0.50 1.86 -1.81
C LYS A 57 0.43 3.09 -0.92
N LEU A 58 -0.13 2.98 0.29
CA LEU A 58 -0.15 4.08 1.25
C LEU A 58 1.26 4.38 1.76
N PHE A 59 1.97 3.37 2.27
CA PHE A 59 3.30 3.55 2.85
C PHE A 59 4.35 3.93 1.81
N GLY A 60 4.32 3.33 0.61
CA GLY A 60 5.27 3.65 -0.45
C GLY A 60 5.20 5.11 -0.89
N ASN A 61 4.01 5.73 -0.85
CA ASN A 61 3.85 7.15 -1.14
C ASN A 61 4.50 8.02 -0.06
N GLU A 62 4.27 7.72 1.22
CA GLU A 62 4.90 8.43 2.35
C GLU A 62 6.42 8.28 2.32
N LEU A 63 6.90 7.07 2.11
CA LEU A 63 8.32 6.76 2.02
C LEU A 63 9.00 7.52 0.87
N LEU A 64 8.34 7.64 -0.29
CA LEU A 64 8.88 8.41 -1.42
C LEU A 64 8.92 9.91 -1.14
N GLN A 65 7.86 10.45 -0.52
CA GLN A 65 7.81 11.88 -0.14
C GLN A 65 8.87 12.22 0.91
N GLN A 66 9.15 11.29 1.82
CA GLN A 66 10.10 11.45 2.92
C GLN A 66 11.48 10.86 2.63
N LYS A 67 11.81 10.51 1.37
CA LYS A 67 13.06 9.79 1.03
C LYS A 67 14.36 10.47 1.49
N ASN A 68 14.34 11.79 1.71
CA ASN A 68 15.49 12.57 2.20
C ASN A 68 15.48 12.77 3.73
N ASN A 69 14.42 12.35 4.42
CA ASN A 69 14.34 12.38 5.87
C ASN A 69 15.28 11.29 6.43
N PRO A 70 16.19 11.60 7.38
CA PRO A 70 17.13 10.63 7.95
C PRO A 70 16.49 9.35 8.49
N LEU A 71 15.24 9.41 8.96
CA LEU A 71 14.51 8.23 9.45
C LEU A 71 14.15 7.27 8.30
N PHE A 72 13.82 7.79 7.13
CA PHE A 72 13.29 7.04 5.98
C PHE A 72 14.36 6.71 4.93
N ALA A 73 15.42 7.54 4.84
CA ALA A 73 16.48 7.40 3.85
C ALA A 73 17.14 6.01 3.86
N PRO A 74 17.43 5.37 5.01
CA PRO A 74 18.00 4.02 5.03
C PRO A 74 17.02 2.93 4.57
N LEU A 75 15.71 3.15 4.75
CA LEU A 75 14.67 2.18 4.40
C LEU A 75 14.32 2.21 2.90
N PHE A 76 14.45 3.39 2.26
CA PHE A 76 14.07 3.58 0.87
C PHE A 76 14.74 2.60 -0.11
N PRO A 77 16.06 2.33 -0.06
CA PRO A 77 16.71 1.37 -0.94
C PRO A 77 16.16 -0.06 -0.78
N CYS A 78 15.99 -0.52 0.46
CA CYS A 78 15.46 -1.85 0.77
C CYS A 78 14.01 -2.00 0.26
N PHE A 79 13.19 -0.97 0.48
CA PHE A 79 11.82 -0.95 -0.04
C PHE A 79 11.80 -0.95 -1.58
N HIS A 80 12.68 -0.20 -2.22
CA HIS A 80 12.80 -0.18 -3.67
C HIS A 80 13.17 -1.55 -4.24
N GLU A 81 14.14 -2.24 -3.62
CA GLU A 81 14.52 -3.61 -4.01
C GLU A 81 13.36 -4.60 -3.83
N PHE A 82 12.66 -4.55 -2.69
CA PHE A 82 11.45 -5.34 -2.46
C PHE A 82 10.40 -5.11 -3.56
N MET A 83 10.12 -3.85 -3.92
CA MET A 83 9.16 -3.51 -4.96
C MET A 83 9.59 -4.00 -6.35
N LYS A 84 10.90 -4.07 -6.62
CA LYS A 84 11.44 -4.65 -7.85
C LYS A 84 11.15 -6.14 -7.93
N LEU A 85 11.52 -6.90 -6.89
CA LEU A 85 11.25 -8.33 -6.80
C LEU A 85 9.75 -8.62 -6.88
N LEU A 86 8.93 -7.85 -6.16
CA LEU A 86 7.48 -7.97 -6.19
C LEU A 86 6.91 -7.81 -7.61
N LYS A 87 7.47 -6.91 -8.43
CA LYS A 87 7.02 -6.72 -9.82
C LYS A 87 7.56 -7.76 -10.78
N GLU A 88 8.78 -8.26 -10.56
CA GLU A 88 9.42 -9.29 -11.39
C GLU A 88 8.74 -10.65 -11.24
N SER A 89 8.23 -10.97 -10.05
CA SER A 89 7.48 -12.21 -9.79
C SER A 89 6.04 -12.20 -10.36
N GLN A 90 5.77 -11.41 -11.40
CA GLN A 90 4.52 -11.53 -12.15
C GLN A 90 4.55 -12.83 -12.97
N PRO A 91 3.48 -13.64 -12.96
CA PRO A 91 3.34 -14.76 -13.90
C PRO A 91 3.24 -14.26 -15.36
#